data_AF-A0A958H3T3-F1
#
_entry.id   AF-A0A958H3T3-F1
#
_cell.length_a   1.000
_cell.length_b   1.000
_cell.length_c   1.000
_cell.angle_alpha   90.00
_cell.angle_beta   90.00
_cell.angle_gamma   90.00
#
_symmetry.space_group_name_H-M   'P 1'
#
loop_
_entity.id
_entity.type
_entity.pdbx_description
1 polymer ?
#
loop_
_entity_poly.entity_id
_entity_poly.type
_entity_poly.pdbx_seq_one_letter_code
_entity_poly.pdbx_strand_id
1 'polypeptide(L)' 'MTTAELLNSVQYLVDETGQKKAVQIDLAVWKKILELLEDMEDEEEMSIALQEEDETVSWEDVKIQYQAAHPETDV' A
#
# COMPACT_ATOMS: atom_id res chain seq x y z
N MET A 1 14.68 -0.19 -10.90
CA MET A 1 13.72 -0.41 -11.99
C MET A 1 13.00 0.91 -12.19
N THR A 2 13.08 1.49 -13.37
CA THR A 2 12.39 2.75 -13.69
C THR A 2 10.96 2.47 -14.15
N THR A 3 10.07 3.45 -14.08
CA THR A 3 8.70 3.36 -14.60
C THR A 3 8.67 2.98 -16.08
N ALA A 4 9.64 3.44 -16.87
CA ALA A 4 9.79 3.08 -18.28
C ALA A 4 10.13 1.60 -18.49
N GLU A 5 11.01 1.03 -17.66
CA GLU A 5 11.33 -0.41 -17.70
C GLU A 5 10.12 -1.26 -17.31
N LEU A 6 9.29 -0.77 -16.38
CA LEU A 6 8.04 -1.40 -15.97
C LEU A 6 7.05 -1.50 -17.13
N LEU A 7 6.80 -0.37 -17.80
CA LEU A 7 5.86 -0.26 -18.92
C LEU A 7 6.28 -1.13 -20.11
N ASN A 8 7.59 -1.31 -20.34
CA ASN A 8 8.11 -2.18 -21.38
C ASN A 8 7.93 -3.68 -21.08
N SER A 9 7.66 -4.06 -19.83
CA SER A 9 7.41 -5.45 -19.44
C SER A 9 5.93 -5.85 -19.52
N VAL A 10 5.03 -4.88 -19.74
CA VAL A 10 3.59 -5.08 -19.75
C VAL A 10 3.14 -5.77 -21.04
N GLN A 11 2.36 -6.83 -20.90
CA GLN A 11 1.69 -7.50 -22.01
C GLN A 11 0.18 -7.33 -21.90
N TYR A 12 -0.52 -7.44 -23.03
CA TYR A 12 -1.97 -7.28 -23.08
C TYR A 12 -2.61 -8.53 -23.65
N LEU A 13 -3.67 -9.00 -22.99
CA LEU A 13 -4.60 -9.94 -23.59
C LEU A 13 -5.63 -9.12 -24.38
N VAL A 14 -5.78 -9.43 -25.66
CA VAL A 14 -6.72 -8.75 -26.57
C VAL A 14 -7.81 -9.71 -27.04
N ASP A 15 -8.99 -9.19 -27.35
CA ASP A 15 -10.06 -9.94 -28.02
C ASP A 15 -9.81 -10.08 -29.54
N GLU A 16 -10.72 -10.76 -30.23
CA GLU A 16 -10.65 -10.98 -31.68
C GLU A 16 -10.69 -9.69 -32.51
N THR A 17 -11.13 -8.57 -31.92
CA THR A 17 -11.14 -7.24 -32.55
C THR A 17 -9.88 -6.43 -32.23
N GLY A 18 -8.97 -6.99 -31.42
CA GLY A 18 -7.76 -6.31 -30.95
C GLY A 18 -7.98 -5.37 -29.77
N GLN A 19 -9.17 -5.38 -29.15
CA GLN A 19 -9.41 -4.60 -27.93
C GLN A 19 -8.78 -5.27 -26.72
N LYS A 20 -8.03 -4.49 -25.93
CA LYS A 20 -7.40 -4.93 -24.68
C LYS A 20 -8.47 -5.30 -23.65
N LYS A 21 -8.37 -6.51 -23.10
CA LYS A 21 -9.27 -7.02 -22.04
C LYS A 21 -8.57 -7.22 -20.70
N ALA A 22 -7.28 -7.54 -20.73
CA ALA A 22 -6.49 -7.73 -19.52
C ALA A 22 -5.05 -7.27 -19.73
N VAL A 23 -4.39 -6.99 -18.62
CA VAL A 23 -2.98 -6.64 -18.55
C VAL A 23 -2.25 -7.76 -17.83
N GLN A 24 -1.21 -8.30 -18.44
CA GLN A 24 -0.30 -9.25 -17.82
C GLN A 24 0.98 -8.52 -17.46
N ILE A 25 1.35 -8.62 -16.19
CA ILE A 25 2.57 -8.04 -15.63
C ILE A 25 3.24 -9.07 -14.72
N ASP A 26 4.52 -8.88 -14.44
CA ASP A 26 5.19 -9.66 -13.42
C ASP A 26 4.56 -9.41 -12.04
N LEU A 27 4.39 -10.46 -11.25
CA LEU A 27 3.72 -10.36 -9.95
C LEU A 27 4.50 -9.52 -8.94
N ALA A 28 5.84 -9.57 -8.95
CA ALA A 28 6.65 -8.75 -8.06
C ALA A 28 6.56 -7.27 -8.44
N VAL A 29 6.43 -6.98 -9.73
CA VAL A 29 6.10 -5.64 -10.23
C VAL A 29 4.73 -5.19 -9.74
N TRP A 30 3.69 -6.03 -9.88
CA TRP A 30 2.34 -5.71 -9.41
C TRP A 30 2.30 -5.34 -7.93
N LYS A 31 2.98 -6.14 -7.09
CA LYS A 31 3.05 -5.90 -5.64
C LYS A 31 3.67 -4.54 -5.31
N LYS A 32 4.76 -4.16 -5.99
CA LYS A 32 5.38 -2.84 -5.80
C LYS A 32 4.49 -1.69 -6.23
N ILE A 33 3.69 -1.88 -7.28
CA ILE A 33 2.71 -0.86 -7.69
C ILE A 33 1.65 -0.70 -6.60
N LEU A 34 1.15 -1.80 -6.03
CA LEU A 34 0.20 -1.75 -4.93
C LEU A 34 0.78 -1.07 -3.70
N GLU A 35 1.97 -1.46 -3.25
CA GLU A 35 2.65 -0.84 -2.11
C GLU A 35 2.80 0.68 -2.28
N LEU A 36 3.19 1.13 -3.48
CA LEU A 36 3.30 2.57 -3.77
C LEU A 36 1.95 3.31 -3.78
N LEU A 37 0.88 2.63 -4.18
CA LEU A 37 -0.47 3.22 -4.16
C LEU A 37 -1.00 3.30 -2.72
N GLU A 38 -0.76 2.27 -1.91
CA GLU A 38 -1.09 2.26 -0.48
C GLU A 38 -0.33 3.36 0.26
N ASP A 39 0.98 3.51 0.04
CA ASP A 39 1.78 4.59 0.66
C ASP A 39 1.23 5.99 0.32
N MET A 40 0.72 6.19 -0.91
CA MET A 40 0.12 7.46 -1.34
C MET A 40 -1.25 7.71 -0.70
N GLU A 41 -2.06 6.67 -0.56
CA GLU A 41 -3.36 6.74 0.12
C GLU A 41 -3.16 7.04 1.61
N ASP A 42 -2.26 6.33 2.28
CA ASP A 42 -1.91 6.55 3.68
C ASP A 42 -1.43 7.99 3.95
N GLU A 43 -0.63 8.58 3.04
CA GLU A 43 -0.19 9.97 3.15
C GLU A 43 -1.39 10.95 3.12
N GLU A 44 -2.35 10.73 2.23
CA GLU A 44 -3.56 11.55 2.13
C GLU A 44 -4.44 11.38 3.37
N GLU A 45 -4.66 10.14 3.83
CA GLU A 45 -5.43 9.84 5.03
C GLU A 45 -4.81 10.49 6.28
N MET A 46 -3.48 10.39 6.45
CA MET A 46 -2.77 11.06 7.55
C MET A 46 -2.94 12.58 7.49
N SER A 47 -2.87 13.17 6.30
CA SER A 47 -3.10 14.60 6.10
C SER A 47 -4.51 15.01 6.53
N ILE A 48 -5.52 14.21 6.18
CA ILE A 48 -6.92 14.45 6.57
C ILE A 48 -7.09 14.31 8.09
N ALA A 49 -6.58 13.23 8.69
CA ALA A 49 -6.68 12.99 10.14
C ALA A 49 -6.03 14.12 10.96
N LEU A 50 -4.90 14.66 10.50
CA LEU A 50 -4.25 15.81 11.14
C LEU A 50 -5.07 17.11 11.02
N GLN A 51 -5.82 17.28 9.93
CA GLN A 51 -6.67 18.46 9.71
C GLN A 51 -7.98 18.40 10.50
N GLU A 52 -8.52 17.20 10.73
CA GLU A 52 -9.75 16.99 11.47
C GLU A 52 -9.56 17.03 13.01
N GLU A 53 -8.35 17.34 13.48
CA GLU A 53 -7.95 17.26 14.91
C GLU A 53 -8.33 15.92 15.55
N ASP A 54 -8.24 14.84 14.76
CA ASP A 54 -8.58 13.52 15.26
C ASP A 54 -7.67 13.17 16.46
N GLU A 55 -8.21 12.47 17.47
CA GLU A 55 -7.49 12.24 18.73
C GLU A 55 -6.21 11.43 18.48
N THR A 56 -5.09 12.12 18.36
CA THR A 56 -3.78 11.48 18.20
C THR A 56 -3.36 10.84 19.54
N VAL A 57 -3.08 9.54 19.51
CA VAL A 57 -2.57 8.80 20.67
C VAL A 57 -1.09 8.53 20.45
N SER A 58 -0.26 8.77 21.47
CA SER A 58 1.17 8.44 21.38
C SER A 58 1.37 6.94 21.18
N TRP A 59 2.19 6.57 20.20
CA TRP A 59 2.57 5.16 19.99
C TRP A 59 3.20 4.53 21.24
N GLU A 60 3.94 5.32 22.02
CA GLU A 60 4.56 4.86 23.27
C GLU A 60 3.50 4.48 24.30
N ASP A 61 2.44 5.30 24.43
CA ASP A 61 1.33 5.04 25.34
C ASP A 61 0.52 3.82 24.90
N VAL A 62 0.24 3.70 23.60
CA VAL A 62 -0.42 2.52 23.02
C VAL A 62 0.39 1.24 23.28
N LYS A 63 1.71 1.30 23.08
CA LYS A 63 2.60 0.16 23.32
C LYS A 63 2.64 -0.25 24.79
N ILE A 64 2.70 0.72 25.71
CA ILE A 64 2.65 0.47 27.16
C ILE A 64 1.33 -0.20 27.54
N GLN A 65 0.20 0.33 27.04
CA GLN A 65 -1.12 -0.24 27.31
C GLN A 65 -1.25 -1.67 26.76
N TYR A 66 -0.74 -1.91 25.55
CA TYR A 66 -0.75 -3.22 24.93
C TYR A 66 0.06 -4.26 25.73
N GLN A 67 1.28 -3.90 26.13
CA GLN A 67 2.15 -4.76 26.95
C GLN A 67 1.57 -5.02 28.34
N ALA A 68 0.95 -4.00 28.96
CA ALA A 68 0.27 -4.15 30.25
C ALA A 68 -0.95 -5.09 30.14
N ALA A 69 -1.65 -5.09 29.01
CA ALA A 69 -2.78 -5.97 28.73
C ALA A 69 -2.35 -7.40 28.32
N HIS A 70 -1.14 -7.57 27.79
CA HIS A 70 -0.61 -8.84 27.28
C HIS A 70 0.80 -9.12 27.83
N PRO A 71 0.94 -9.44 29.14
CA PRO A 71 2.23 -9.59 29.80
C PRO A 71 3.06 -10.80 29.35
N GLU A 72 2.52 -11.69 28.50
CA GLU A 72 3.20 -12.92 28.05
C GLU A 72 3.82 -12.84 26.64
N THR A 73 3.69 -11.71 25.93
CA THR A 73 4.30 -11.50 24.61
C THR A 73 5.57 -10.66 24.70
N ASP A 74 6.64 -11.26 25.21
CA ASP A 74 8.03 -10.86 24.92
C ASP A 74 8.67 -11.97 24.08
N VAL A 75 8.66 -11.82 22.75
CA VAL A 75 9.51 -12.55 21.80
C VAL A 75 9.98 -11.58 20.73
#